data_AF-A0A7X8DMY4-F1
#
_entry.id   AF-A0A7X8DMY4-F1
#
_cell.length_a   1.000
_cell.length_b   1.000
_cell.length_c   1.000
_cell.angle_alpha   90.00
_cell.angle_beta   90.00
_cell.angle_gamma   90.00
#
_symmetry.space_group_name_H-M   'P 1'
#
loop_
_entity.id
_entity.type
_entity.pdbx_description
1 polymer ?
#
loop_
_entity_poly.entity_id
_entity_poly.type
_entity_poly.pdbx_seq_one_letter_code
_entity_poly.pdbx_strand_id
1 'polypeptide(L)'
;MDKSIKNLKPCCLLLVLMLNIQPLSFSQSKSNQQIAENQNMDSIMQIYSLHNVYFDVESVDIRETEIENLEHILALLNKYPDIVLEIKGHADKRENQRISSLRSKSVFDWFVEHDIAKSRLVYKGLGAVYPAFTEGNPESNQLNRRVEFSIVK
;
A
#
# COMPACT_ATOMS: atom_id res chain seq x y z
N MET A 1 58.04 39.84 36.01
CA MET A 1 58.21 38.89 34.89
C MET A 1 57.12 39.23 33.88
N ASP A 2 57.42 40.19 32.99
CA ASP A 2 57.79 39.94 31.58
C ASP A 2 56.49 39.62 30.78
N LYS A 3 56.03 40.36 29.77
CA LYS A 3 56.59 41.44 28.96
C LYS A 3 55.41 42.07 28.19
N SER A 4 55.43 43.39 28.10
CA SER A 4 55.26 44.19 26.87
C SER A 4 54.04 44.09 25.93
N ILE A 5 53.40 45.27 25.80
CA ILE A 5 53.18 46.03 24.53
C ILE A 5 52.12 45.42 23.60
N LYS A 6 50.83 45.78 23.75
CA LYS A 6 50.17 46.91 23.05
C LYS A 6 50.76 47.20 21.66
N ASN A 7 50.10 46.78 20.58
CA ASN A 7 50.08 47.58 19.35
C ASN A 7 48.82 47.35 18.53
N LEU A 8 48.41 48.45 17.93
CA LEU A 8 47.07 48.84 17.54
C LEU A 8 47.01 48.93 16.02
N LYS A 9 46.17 48.09 15.38
CA LYS A 9 45.41 48.26 14.09
C LYS A 9 46.17 48.69 12.80
N PRO A 10 45.51 48.66 11.63
CA PRO A 10 44.68 47.64 10.96
C PRO A 10 45.19 47.41 9.50
N CYS A 11 44.35 46.79 8.65
CA CYS A 11 44.27 47.00 7.19
C CYS A 11 44.66 45.80 6.30
N CYS A 12 43.63 45.28 5.62
CA CYS A 12 43.64 44.62 4.31
C CYS A 12 44.45 43.33 4.05
N LEU A 13 43.85 42.53 3.16
CA LEU A 13 44.48 41.58 2.24
C LEU A 13 44.66 40.11 2.72
N LEU A 14 43.66 39.30 2.35
CA LEU A 14 43.78 38.14 1.44
C LEU A 14 44.85 37.06 1.78
N LEU A 15 44.42 35.86 2.19
CA LEU A 15 44.67 34.58 1.49
C LEU A 15 43.95 33.41 2.19
N VAL A 16 43.60 32.37 1.41
CA VAL A 16 42.56 31.36 1.64
C VAL A 16 43.15 30.01 2.10
N LEU A 17 42.27 29.12 2.62
CA LEU A 17 42.37 27.66 2.81
C LEU A 17 42.98 27.11 4.13
N MET A 18 42.14 26.44 4.94
CA MET A 18 42.07 24.97 5.04
C MET A 18 41.04 24.50 6.11
N LEU A 19 39.92 23.96 5.63
CA LEU A 19 39.23 22.72 6.05
C LEU A 19 39.02 22.41 7.54
N ASN A 20 37.78 22.56 8.02
CA ASN A 20 37.00 21.44 8.60
C ASN A 20 35.57 21.88 8.96
N ILE A 21 34.65 21.72 8.02
CA ILE A 21 33.24 21.54 8.35
C ILE A 21 32.82 20.32 7.55
N GLN A 22 32.65 19.18 8.23
CA GLN A 22 32.12 17.98 7.62
C GLN A 22 30.77 18.33 6.99
N PRO A 23 30.49 17.92 5.73
CA PRO A 23 29.13 18.05 5.22
C PRO A 23 28.22 17.21 6.12
N LEU A 24 27.26 17.87 6.77
CA LEU A 24 26.07 17.18 7.29
C LEU A 24 25.37 16.63 6.04
N SER A 25 25.67 15.38 5.67
CA SER A 25 24.93 14.65 4.67
C SER A 25 23.56 14.31 5.26
N PHE A 26 22.63 15.27 5.21
CA PHE A 26 21.24 14.95 5.47
C PHE A 26 20.70 14.19 4.26
N SER A 27 20.49 12.90 4.49
CA SER A 27 19.92 11.93 3.56
C SER A 27 18.64 12.47 2.92
N GLN A 28 18.75 13.01 1.71
CA GLN A 28 17.63 13.22 0.80
C GLN A 28 17.81 12.28 -0.39
N SER A 29 17.51 11.01 -0.20
CA SER A 29 17.40 10.08 -1.35
C SER A 29 16.21 9.14 -1.28
N LYS A 30 15.56 8.96 -0.12
CA LYS A 30 14.43 8.02 -0.01
C LYS A 30 13.07 8.58 -0.42
N SER A 31 12.83 9.88 -0.31
CA SER A 31 11.48 10.45 -0.52
C SER A 31 11.07 10.58 -1.99
N ASN A 32 12.00 10.88 -2.90
CA ASN A 32 11.64 11.21 -4.28
C ASN A 32 11.47 9.97 -5.18
N GLN A 33 12.17 8.86 -4.87
CA GLN A 33 11.98 7.59 -5.59
C GLN A 33 10.64 6.94 -5.22
N GLN A 34 10.28 6.93 -3.92
CA GLN A 34 9.01 6.38 -3.46
C GLN A 34 7.78 7.11 -4.02
N ILE A 35 7.84 8.43 -4.19
CA ILE A 35 6.71 9.20 -4.73
C ILE A 35 6.46 8.85 -6.21
N ALA A 36 7.51 8.68 -7.02
CA ALA A 36 7.37 8.30 -8.43
C ALA A 36 6.90 6.85 -8.63
N GLU A 37 7.34 5.93 -7.76
CA GLU A 37 6.91 4.52 -7.76
C GLU A 37 5.43 4.39 -7.36
N ASN A 38 4.98 5.11 -6.33
CA ASN A 38 3.58 5.07 -5.88
C ASN A 38 2.60 5.64 -6.93
N GLN A 39 2.99 6.69 -7.66
CA GLN A 39 2.15 7.24 -8.75
C GLN A 39 1.99 6.25 -9.92
N ASN A 40 2.96 5.37 -10.14
CA ASN A 40 2.86 4.32 -11.14
C ASN A 40 1.90 3.21 -10.71
N MET A 41 1.90 2.84 -9.43
CA MET A 41 1.03 1.77 -8.90
C MET A 41 -0.46 2.16 -8.86
N ASP A 42 -0.78 3.41 -8.47
CA ASP A 42 -2.15 3.91 -8.52
C ASP A 42 -2.66 3.96 -9.98
N SER A 43 -1.79 4.33 -10.91
CA SER A 43 -2.10 4.32 -12.35
C SER A 43 -2.33 2.90 -12.86
N ILE A 44 -1.54 1.91 -12.41
CA ILE A 44 -1.75 0.50 -12.76
C ILE A 44 -3.10 0.00 -12.24
N MET A 45 -3.45 0.28 -10.97
CA MET A 45 -4.76 -0.11 -10.43
C MET A 45 -5.91 0.53 -11.20
N GLN A 46 -5.78 1.80 -11.60
CA GLN A 46 -6.80 2.49 -12.38
C GLN A 46 -6.90 1.95 -13.81
N ILE A 47 -5.78 1.67 -14.47
CA ILE A 47 -5.74 1.13 -15.84
C ILE A 47 -6.40 -0.25 -15.91
N TYR A 48 -6.14 -1.10 -14.91
CA TYR A 48 -6.69 -2.46 -14.87
C TYR A 48 -8.01 -2.56 -14.10
N SER A 49 -8.52 -1.43 -13.57
CA SER A 49 -9.81 -1.34 -12.89
C SER A 49 -10.02 -2.50 -11.91
N LEU A 50 -9.16 -2.61 -10.90
CA LEU A 50 -9.29 -3.69 -9.89
C LEU A 50 -10.67 -3.61 -9.23
N HIS A 51 -11.57 -4.50 -9.63
CA HIS A 51 -12.93 -4.53 -9.14
C HIS A 51 -12.98 -5.23 -7.78
N ASN A 52 -13.86 -4.73 -6.91
CA ASN A 52 -14.20 -5.41 -5.67
C ASN A 52 -14.93 -6.72 -5.97
N VAL A 53 -14.72 -7.72 -5.12
CA VAL A 53 -15.46 -8.98 -5.17
C VAL A 53 -16.50 -9.00 -4.07
N TYR A 54 -17.76 -9.28 -4.41
CA TYR A 54 -18.88 -9.25 -3.47
C TYR A 54 -19.34 -10.64 -3.02
N PHE A 55 -19.87 -10.71 -1.80
CA PHE A 55 -20.28 -11.96 -1.15
C PHE A 55 -21.73 -11.93 -0.68
N ASP A 56 -22.34 -13.10 -0.65
CA ASP A 56 -23.64 -13.32 -0.02
C ASP A 56 -23.56 -13.23 1.50
N VAL A 57 -24.72 -12.99 2.11
CA VAL A 57 -24.88 -12.93 3.57
C VAL A 57 -24.38 -14.23 4.18
N GLU A 58 -23.49 -14.13 5.17
CA GLU A 58 -22.90 -15.27 5.89
C GLU A 58 -22.11 -16.27 5.03
N SER A 59 -21.95 -16.01 3.73
CA SER A 59 -21.18 -16.86 2.82
C SER A 59 -19.73 -16.42 2.71
N VAL A 60 -18.85 -17.41 2.52
CA VAL A 60 -17.43 -17.25 2.19
C VAL A 60 -17.10 -17.76 0.79
N ASP A 61 -18.11 -18.24 0.07
CA ASP A 61 -17.96 -18.77 -1.28
C ASP A 61 -17.95 -17.60 -2.26
N ILE A 62 -17.02 -17.67 -3.22
CA ILE A 62 -16.93 -16.69 -4.29
C ILE A 62 -18.07 -16.98 -5.27
N ARG A 63 -18.91 -15.98 -5.54
CA ARG A 63 -20.00 -16.12 -6.51
C ARG A 63 -19.43 -16.32 -7.91
N GLU A 64 -20.10 -17.12 -8.72
CA GLU A 64 -19.73 -17.32 -10.13
C GLU A 64 -19.67 -16.01 -10.91
N THR A 65 -20.57 -15.06 -10.60
CA THR A 65 -20.61 -13.72 -11.22
C THR A 65 -19.38 -12.87 -10.90
N GLU A 66 -18.60 -13.22 -9.88
CA GLU A 66 -17.40 -12.49 -9.47
C GLU A 66 -16.11 -13.13 -10.01
N ILE A 67 -16.19 -14.30 -10.66
CA ILE A 67 -15.02 -14.99 -11.20
C ILE A 67 -14.35 -14.16 -12.30
N GLU A 68 -15.12 -13.53 -13.18
CA GLU A 68 -14.59 -12.64 -14.22
C GLU A 68 -13.77 -11.48 -13.61
N ASN A 69 -14.21 -10.95 -12.46
CA ASN A 69 -13.45 -9.92 -11.75
C ASN A 69 -12.10 -10.46 -11.26
N LEU A 70 -12.06 -11.69 -10.73
CA LEU A 70 -10.82 -12.33 -10.30
C LEU A 70 -9.88 -12.66 -11.46
N GLU A 71 -10.41 -13.09 -12.60
CA GLU A 71 -9.64 -13.37 -13.81
C GLU A 71 -8.95 -12.11 -14.36
N HIS A 72 -9.59 -10.95 -14.30
CA HIS A 72 -8.96 -9.68 -14.65
C HIS A 72 -7.75 -9.35 -13.76
N ILE A 73 -7.86 -9.60 -12.46
CA ILE A 73 -6.75 -9.40 -11.51
C ILE A 73 -5.65 -10.44 -11.77
N LEU A 74 -6.02 -11.69 -12.04
CA LEU A 74 -5.08 -12.76 -12.38
C LEU A 74 -4.25 -12.41 -13.61
N ALA A 75 -4.87 -11.87 -14.66
CA ALA A 75 -4.17 -11.41 -15.86
C ALA A 75 -3.14 -10.30 -15.55
N LEU A 76 -3.47 -9.36 -14.65
CA LEU A 76 -2.53 -8.35 -14.18
C LEU A 76 -1.35 -8.98 -13.43
N LEU A 77 -1.62 -9.91 -12.51
CA LEU A 77 -0.56 -10.56 -11.72
C LEU A 77 0.38 -11.41 -12.56
N ASN A 78 -0.12 -12.01 -13.64
CA ASN A 78 0.68 -12.73 -14.62
C ASN A 78 1.51 -11.80 -15.50
N LYS A 79 0.95 -10.64 -15.87
CA LYS A 79 1.67 -9.63 -16.67
C LYS A 79 2.80 -8.94 -15.90
N TYR A 80 2.63 -8.76 -14.59
CA TYR A 80 3.61 -8.08 -13.74
C TYR A 80 4.03 -8.97 -12.57
N PRO A 81 5.06 -9.81 -12.73
CA PRO A 81 5.45 -10.82 -11.73
C PRO A 81 6.02 -10.22 -10.43
N ASP A 82 6.45 -8.95 -10.46
CA ASP A 82 7.02 -8.28 -9.28
C ASP A 82 5.94 -7.73 -8.33
N ILE A 83 4.68 -7.63 -8.79
CA ILE A 83 3.57 -7.11 -8.00
C ILE A 83 3.25 -8.05 -6.83
N VAL A 84 3.07 -7.45 -5.66
CA VAL A 84 2.49 -8.09 -4.47
C VAL A 84 1.08 -7.54 -4.24
N LEU A 85 0.10 -8.45 -4.21
CA LEU A 85 -1.31 -8.13 -4.00
C LEU A 85 -1.69 -8.26 -2.53
N GLU A 86 -2.29 -7.21 -1.98
CA GLU A 86 -2.97 -7.23 -0.69
C GLU A 86 -4.50 -7.35 -0.89
N ILE A 87 -5.10 -8.32 -0.20
CA ILE A 87 -6.50 -8.72 -0.28
C ILE A 87 -7.17 -8.37 1.05
N LYS A 88 -8.13 -7.43 1.03
CA LYS A 88 -8.76 -6.88 2.24
C LYS A 88 -10.22 -7.30 2.29
N GLY A 89 -10.58 -8.13 3.25
CA GLY A 89 -11.97 -8.55 3.46
C GLY A 89 -12.71 -7.57 4.37
N HIS A 90 -13.91 -7.18 3.95
CA HIS A 90 -14.83 -6.35 4.72
C HIS A 90 -16.11 -7.14 5.03
N ALA A 91 -16.78 -6.75 6.11
CA ALA A 91 -18.05 -7.35 6.54
C ALA A 91 -19.10 -6.25 6.73
N ASP A 92 -20.37 -6.64 6.66
CA ASP A 92 -21.45 -5.76 7.11
C ASP A 92 -21.44 -5.63 8.65
N LYS A 93 -22.14 -4.63 9.19
CA LYS A 93 -22.14 -4.32 10.63
C LYS A 93 -22.56 -5.49 11.55
N ARG A 94 -23.30 -6.46 11.01
CA ARG A 94 -23.81 -7.62 11.75
C ARG A 94 -22.85 -8.80 11.70
N GLU A 95 -21.94 -8.82 10.73
CA GLU A 95 -20.97 -9.89 10.56
C GLU A 95 -19.71 -9.65 11.40
N ASN A 96 -19.06 -10.75 11.79
CA ASN A 96 -17.86 -10.70 12.62
C ASN A 96 -16.57 -10.68 11.79
N GLN A 97 -15.49 -10.27 12.45
CA GLN A 97 -14.12 -10.25 11.92
C GLN A 97 -13.67 -11.59 11.28
N ARG A 98 -14.20 -12.71 11.79
CA ARG A 98 -13.90 -14.05 11.29
C ARG A 98 -14.39 -14.23 9.86
N ILE A 99 -15.63 -13.82 9.54
CA ILE A 99 -16.19 -13.95 8.19
C ILE A 99 -15.39 -13.13 7.17
N SER A 100 -15.05 -11.88 7.49
CA SER A 100 -14.22 -11.07 6.59
C SER A 100 -12.84 -11.70 6.34
N SER A 101 -12.26 -12.31 7.37
CA SER A 101 -10.96 -12.99 7.24
C SER A 101 -11.08 -14.23 6.36
N LEU A 102 -12.15 -15.01 6.52
CA LEU A 102 -12.42 -16.19 5.69
C LEU A 102 -12.66 -15.80 4.23
N ARG A 103 -13.43 -14.76 3.94
CA ARG A 103 -13.63 -14.27 2.56
C ARG A 103 -12.31 -13.88 1.89
N SER A 104 -11.47 -13.11 2.61
CA SER A 104 -10.15 -12.74 2.09
C SER A 104 -9.25 -13.97 1.88
N LYS A 105 -9.41 -15.01 2.71
CA LYS A 105 -8.72 -16.28 2.54
C LYS A 105 -9.25 -17.08 1.35
N SER A 106 -10.57 -17.14 1.11
CA SER A 106 -11.15 -17.80 -0.07
C SER A 106 -10.60 -17.20 -1.37
N VAL A 107 -10.51 -15.87 -1.43
CA VAL A 107 -9.92 -15.17 -2.59
C VAL A 107 -8.43 -15.44 -2.72
N PHE A 108 -7.69 -15.45 -1.60
CA PHE A 108 -6.28 -15.84 -1.59
C PHE A 108 -6.07 -17.26 -2.12
N ASP A 109 -6.85 -18.22 -1.62
CA ASP A 109 -6.76 -19.63 -2.02
C ASP A 109 -7.08 -19.78 -3.51
N TRP A 110 -8.10 -19.07 -4.01
CA TRP A 110 -8.45 -19.04 -5.43
C TRP A 110 -7.27 -18.61 -6.30
N PHE A 111 -6.55 -17.54 -5.95
CA PHE A 111 -5.36 -17.13 -6.72
C PHE A 111 -4.22 -18.14 -6.64
N VAL A 112 -4.04 -18.80 -5.50
CA VAL A 112 -3.03 -19.86 -5.34
C VAL A 112 -3.35 -21.08 -6.19
N GLU A 113 -4.63 -21.45 -6.28
CA GLU A 113 -5.12 -22.53 -7.16
C GLU A 113 -4.93 -22.18 -8.65
N HIS A 114 -4.85 -20.89 -8.98
CA HIS A 114 -4.55 -20.38 -10.33
C HIS A 114 -3.07 -19.96 -10.48
N ASP A 115 -2.17 -20.69 -9.83
CA ASP A 115 -0.71 -20.62 -9.99
C ASP A 115 -0.03 -19.31 -9.56
N ILE A 116 -0.70 -18.46 -8.78
CA ILE A 116 -0.04 -17.30 -8.16
C ILE A 116 0.71 -17.75 -6.90
N ALA A 117 2.03 -17.48 -6.86
CA ALA A 117 2.86 -17.80 -5.73
C ALA A 117 2.36 -17.11 -4.43
N LYS A 118 2.24 -17.89 -3.35
CA LYS A 118 1.81 -17.40 -2.01
C LYS A 118 2.62 -16.20 -1.51
N SER A 119 3.89 -16.09 -1.86
CA SER A 119 4.76 -14.96 -1.48
C SER A 119 4.35 -13.63 -2.12
N ARG A 120 3.51 -13.65 -3.15
CA ARG A 120 2.99 -12.48 -3.85
C ARG A 120 1.62 -12.04 -3.36
N LEU A 121 1.05 -12.76 -2.39
CA LEU A 121 -0.29 -12.55 -1.90
C LEU A 121 -0.26 -12.33 -0.38
N VAL A 122 -0.99 -11.32 0.07
CA VAL A 122 -1.22 -11.04 1.49
C VAL A 122 -2.72 -10.86 1.68
N TYR A 123 -3.32 -11.49 2.69
CA TYR A 123 -4.73 -11.31 2.98
C TYR A 123 -4.96 -10.85 4.43
N LYS A 124 -5.98 -10.02 4.62
CA LYS A 124 -6.39 -9.50 5.94
C LYS A 124 -7.91 -9.36 5.98
N GLY A 125 -8.52 -9.81 7.07
CA GLY A 125 -9.87 -9.40 7.41
C GLY A 125 -9.84 -8.05 8.11
N LEU A 126 -10.78 -7.17 7.81
CA LEU A 126 -10.97 -5.86 8.45
C LEU A 126 -12.32 -5.74 9.16
N GLY A 127 -13.18 -6.76 9.07
CA GLY A 127 -14.49 -6.76 9.69
C GLY A 127 -15.35 -5.60 9.19
N ALA A 128 -16.17 -5.05 10.09
CA ALA A 128 -17.01 -3.89 9.83
C ALA A 128 -16.34 -2.54 10.17
N VAL A 129 -15.01 -2.51 10.34
CA VAL A 129 -14.29 -1.31 10.81
C VAL A 129 -14.26 -0.20 9.76
N TYR A 130 -14.26 -0.57 8.48
CA TYR A 130 -14.20 0.36 7.34
C TYR A 130 -15.38 0.12 6.39
N PRO A 131 -16.59 0.58 6.76
CA PRO A 131 -17.75 0.48 5.88
C PRO A 131 -17.59 1.42 4.68
N ALA A 132 -17.91 0.95 3.47
CA ALA A 132 -18.05 1.82 2.31
C ALA A 132 -19.34 2.65 2.39
N PHE A 133 -20.38 2.08 2.99
CA PHE A 133 -21.70 2.67 3.13
C PHE A 133 -22.19 2.53 4.57
N THR A 134 -22.81 3.57 5.12
CA THR A 134 -23.13 3.66 6.56
C THR A 134 -24.63 3.59 6.87
N GLU A 135 -25.46 3.57 5.83
CA GLU A 135 -26.93 3.65 5.88
C GLU A 135 -27.55 2.41 6.54
N GLY A 136 -26.91 1.25 6.43
CA GLY A 136 -27.35 0.01 7.07
C GLY A 136 -28.58 -0.64 6.44
N ASN A 137 -28.98 -0.20 5.25
CA ASN A 137 -30.03 -0.82 4.44
C ASN A 137 -29.49 -2.08 3.68
N PRO A 138 -30.36 -2.93 3.12
CA PRO A 138 -29.92 -4.17 2.46
C PRO A 138 -28.89 -3.96 1.34
N GLU A 139 -29.04 -2.89 0.55
CA GLU A 139 -28.17 -2.54 -0.57
C GLU A 139 -26.77 -2.12 -0.08
N SER A 140 -26.68 -1.17 0.85
CA SER A 140 -25.43 -0.75 1.49
C SER A 140 -24.71 -1.91 2.19
N ASN A 141 -25.46 -2.80 2.86
CA ASN A 141 -24.88 -3.98 3.48
C ASN A 141 -24.28 -4.93 2.44
N GLN A 142 -24.91 -5.10 1.27
CA GLN A 142 -24.33 -5.89 0.17
C GLN A 142 -23.01 -5.30 -0.33
N LEU A 143 -22.93 -3.98 -0.44
CA LEU A 143 -21.69 -3.30 -0.84
C LEU A 143 -20.61 -3.36 0.25
N ASN A 144 -20.99 -3.55 1.52
CA ASN A 144 -20.04 -3.75 2.61
C ASN A 144 -19.50 -5.18 2.71
N ARG A 145 -20.21 -6.18 2.19
CA ARG A 145 -19.73 -7.57 2.07
C ARG A 145 -18.86 -7.73 0.84
N ARG A 146 -17.65 -7.17 0.91
CA ARG A 146 -16.71 -7.12 -0.21
C ARG A 146 -15.31 -7.52 0.17
N VAL A 147 -14.52 -7.88 -0.83
CA VAL A 147 -13.07 -7.94 -0.79
C VAL A 147 -12.52 -6.85 -1.71
N GLU A 148 -11.64 -6.02 -1.16
CA GLU A 148 -10.89 -4.98 -1.88
C GLU A 148 -9.46 -5.44 -2.15
N PHE A 149 -8.83 -4.83 -3.15
CA PHE A 149 -7.49 -5.15 -3.59
C PHE A 149 -6.60 -3.92 -3.58
N SER A 150 -5.33 -4.10 -3.22
CA SER A 150 -4.32 -3.05 -3.34
C SER A 150 -2.96 -3.63 -3.65
N ILE A 151 -2.15 -2.90 -4.41
CA ILE A 151 -0.75 -3.25 -4.68
C ILE A 151 0.12 -2.69 -3.55
N VAL A 152 0.96 -3.54 -2.95
CA VAL A 152 1.85 -3.12 -1.83
C VAL A 152 3.33 -3.08 -2.21
N LYS A 153 3.68 -3.61 -3.38
CA LYS A 153 5.03 -3.61 -3.93
C LYS A 153 4.97 -3.82 -5.44
#